data_AF-X1PQG1-F1
#
_entry.id   AF-X1PQG1-F1
#
_cell.length_a   1.000
_cell.length_b   1.000
_cell.length_c   1.000
_cell.angle_alpha   90.00
_cell.angle_beta   90.00
_cell.angle_gamma   90.00
#
_symmetry.space_group_name_H-M   'P 1'
#
loop_
_entity.id
_entity.type
_entity.pdbx_description
1 polymer ?
#
loop_
_entity_poly.entity_id
_entity_poly.type
_entity_poly.pdbx_seq_one_letter_code
_entity_poly.pdbx_strand_id
1 'polypeptide(L)' 'MNIGIILYSQTGNTYSVSLKLKEKLITAGHSVDIERLKVVGEVRPGIKDIKFETLPDAEPYDALVFGS' A
#
# COMPACT_ATOMS: atom_id res chain seq x y z
N MET A 1 -5.72 -15.04 -7.75
CA MET A 1 -4.48 -14.25 -7.83
C MET A 1 -4.12 -13.76 -6.45
N ASN A 2 -2.84 -13.69 -6.16
CA ASN A 2 -2.26 -13.00 -5.02
C ASN A 2 -2.03 -11.55 -5.41
N ILE A 3 -2.74 -10.61 -4.77
CA ILE A 3 -2.69 -9.19 -5.08
C ILE A 3 -2.06 -8.46 -3.89
N GLY A 4 -0.97 -7.74 -4.14
CA GLY A 4 -0.35 -6.85 -3.16
C GLY A 4 -0.84 -5.41 -3.34
N ILE A 5 -1.33 -4.80 -2.26
CA ILE A 5 -1.66 -3.37 -2.22
C ILE A 5 -0.59 -2.67 -1.38
N ILE A 6 0.33 -2.00 -2.04
CA ILE A 6 1.41 -1.24 -1.40
C ILE A 6 0.99 0.23 -1.34
N LEU A 7 0.87 0.79 -0.13
CA LEU A 7 0.40 2.16 0.01
C LEU A 7 1.16 2.99 1.03
N TYR A 8 1.34 4.27 0.71
CA TYR A 8 1.55 5.31 1.70
C TYR A 8 0.21 5.99 2.01
N SER A 9 0.03 6.48 3.23
CA SER A 9 -1.19 7.18 3.62
C SER A 9 -0.94 8.01 4.85
N GLN A 10 -0.72 9.32 4.66
CA GLN A 10 -0.39 10.26 5.74
C GLN A 10 -1.56 10.46 6.73
N THR A 11 -2.76 10.71 6.22
CA THR A 11 -3.95 11.01 7.05
C THR A 11 -4.90 9.82 7.24
N GLY A 12 -4.66 8.71 6.53
CA GLY A 12 -5.48 7.49 6.61
C GLY A 12 -6.51 7.33 5.49
N ASN A 13 -6.73 8.34 4.65
CA ASN A 13 -7.74 8.29 3.58
C ASN A 13 -7.46 7.16 2.56
N THR A 14 -6.23 7.11 2.03
CA THR A 14 -5.83 6.09 1.05
C THR A 14 -5.87 4.69 1.67
N TYR A 15 -5.54 4.56 2.96
CA TYR A 15 -5.70 3.31 3.69
C TYR A 15 -7.18 2.88 3.79
N SER A 16 -8.10 3.80 4.08
CA SER A 16 -9.55 3.51 4.12
C SER A 16 -10.08 3.04 2.77
N VAL A 17 -9.66 3.67 1.67
CA VAL A 17 -10.03 3.22 0.31
C VAL A 17 -9.47 1.84 0.02
N SER A 18 -8.23 1.57 0.42
CA SER A 18 -7.56 0.29 0.20
C SER A 18 -8.22 -0.86 0.96
N LEU A 19 -8.75 -0.62 2.16
CA LEU A 19 -9.56 -1.60 2.88
C LEU A 19 -10.82 -1.98 2.09
N LYS A 20 -11.55 -1.01 1.54
CA LYS A 20 -12.74 -1.26 0.71
C LYS A 20 -12.38 -2.01 -0.58
N LEU A 21 -11.24 -1.67 -1.19
CA LEU A 21 -10.74 -2.36 -2.37
C LEU A 21 -10.41 -3.83 -2.04
N LYS A 22 -9.71 -4.07 -0.93
CA LYS A 22 -9.40 -5.41 -0.42
C LYS A 22 -10.67 -6.24 -0.24
N GLU A 23 -11.70 -5.69 0.41
CA GLU A 23 -12.98 -6.39 0.60
C GLU A 23 -13.61 -6.83 -0.73
N LYS A 24 -13.62 -5.94 -1.74
CA LYS A 24 -14.18 -6.23 -3.06
C LYS A 24 -13.39 -7.30 -3.82
N LEU A 25 -12.06 -7.23 -3.78
CA LEU A 25 -11.19 -8.19 -4.45
C LEU A 25 -11.22 -9.57 -3.78
N ILE A 26 -11.29 -9.63 -2.44
CA ILE A 26 -11.50 -10.88 -1.71
C ILE A 26 -12.85 -11.50 -2.09
N THR A 27 -13.91 -10.68 -2.15
CA THR A 27 -15.24 -11.11 -2.59
C THR A 27 -15.22 -11.67 -4.03
N ALA A 28 -14.33 -11.15 -4.88
CA ALA A 28 -14.12 -11.64 -6.24
C ALA A 28 -13.27 -12.92 -6.33
N GLY A 29 -12.82 -13.49 -5.20
CA GLY A 29 -12.05 -14.73 -5.14
C GLY A 29 -10.53 -14.53 -5.27
N HIS A 30 -10.00 -13.36 -4.88
CA HIS A 30 -8.56 -13.10 -4.85
C HIS A 30 -8.00 -13.09 -3.42
N SER A 31 -6.74 -13.48 -3.27
CA SER A 31 -5.98 -13.28 -2.03
C SER A 31 -5.38 -11.89 -2.06
N VAL A 32 -5.60 -11.08 -1.03
CA VAL A 32 -5.19 -9.67 -1.03
C VAL A 32 -4.53 -9.25 0.27
N ASP A 33 -3.31 -8.76 0.16
CA ASP A 33 -2.54 -8.19 1.26
C ASP A 33 -2.35 -6.69 1.09
N ILE A 34 -2.34 -5.98 2.22
CA ILE A 34 -2.08 -4.54 2.26
C ILE A 34 -0.79 -4.32 3.03
N GLU A 35 0.19 -3.74 2.36
CA GLU A 35 1.45 -3.32 2.94
C GLU A 35 1.50 -1.79 3.02
N ARG A 36 1.62 -1.28 4.25
CA ARG A 36 1.71 0.17 4.50
C ARG A 36 3.16 0.60 4.59
N LEU A 37 3.56 1.48 3.67
CA LEU A 37 4.85 2.12 3.71
C LEU A 37 4.93 3.09 4.90
N LYS A 38 5.98 2.91 5.70
CA LYS A 38 6.36 3.84 6.76
C LYS A 38 7.57 4.63 6.30
N VAL A 39 7.52 5.92 6.54
CA VAL A 39 8.54 6.89 6.16
C VAL A 39 9.34 7.27 7.39
N VAL A 40 10.66 7.39 7.22
CA VAL A 40 11.55 7.85 8.28
C VAL A 40 11.45 9.36 8.40
N GLY A 41 10.99 9.84 9.55
CA GLY A 41 10.84 11.27 9.83
C GLY A 41 9.54 11.88 9.28
N GLU A 42 9.50 13.22 9.20
CA GLU A 42 8.32 13.94 8.73
C GLU A 42 8.29 14.09 7.21
N VAL A 43 7.13 13.82 6.61
CA VAL A 43 6.87 14.08 5.19
C VAL A 43 6.13 15.40 5.04
N ARG A 44 6.67 16.27 4.19
CA ARG A 44 6.12 17.58 3.85
C ARG A 44 6.17 17.76 2.34
N PRO A 45 5.28 18.57 1.74
CA PRO A 45 5.33 18.88 0.32
C PRO A 45 6.71 19.41 -0.10
N GLY A 46 7.27 18.88 -1.19
CA GLY A 46 8.55 19.32 -1.75
C GLY A 46 9.80 18.57 -1.26
N ILE A 47 9.68 17.64 -0.31
CA ILE A 47 10.79 16.75 0.06
C ILE A 47 11.06 15.76 -1.09
N LYS A 48 12.32 15.66 -1.51
CA LYS A 48 12.77 14.75 -2.58
C LYS A 48 13.38 13.46 -2.04
N ASP A 49 13.99 13.51 -0.87
CA ASP A 49 14.70 12.38 -0.28
C ASP A 49 13.84 11.68 0.78
N ILE A 50 12.78 11.03 0.33
CA ILE A 50 11.93 10.20 1.20
C ILE A 50 12.64 8.86 1.44
N LYS A 51 12.82 8.51 2.72
CA LYS A 51 13.34 7.19 3.13
C LYS A 51 12.22 6.37 3.74
N PHE A 52 12.14 5.11 3.36
CA PHE A 52 11.20 4.15 3.93
C PHE A 52 11.89 3.32 5.02
N GLU A 53 11.15 2.97 6.08
CA GLU A 53 11.65 2.10 7.15
C GLU A 53 11.91 0.67 6.63
N THR A 54 10.99 0.20 5.79
CA THR A 54 11.04 -1.12 5.17
C THR A 54 10.56 -1.01 3.73
N LEU A 55 11.20 -1.74 2.82
CA LEU A 55 10.72 -1.91 1.46
C LEU A 55 9.93 -3.22 1.39
N PRO A 56 8.69 -3.20 0.87
CA PRO A 56 7.87 -4.39 0.72
C PRO A 56 8.45 -5.32 -0.34
N ASP A 57 8.18 -6.61 -0.20
CA ASP A 57 8.55 -7.61 -1.20
C ASP A 57 7.44 -7.73 -2.26
N ALA A 58 7.79 -7.53 -3.51
CA ALA A 58 6.87 -7.57 -4.63
C ALA A 58 6.78 -8.94 -5.30
N GLU A 59 7.77 -9.82 -5.09
CA GLU A 59 7.87 -11.12 -5.76
C GLU A 59 6.68 -12.06 -5.52
N PRO A 60 6.03 -12.09 -4.33
CA PRO A 60 4.94 -13.04 -4.05
C PRO A 60 3.62 -12.75 -4.78
N TYR A 61 3.50 -11.58 -5.41
CA TYR A 61 2.22 -11.08 -5.91
C TYR A 61 2.11 -11.24 -7.44
N ASP A 62 0.98 -11.78 -7.90
CA ASP A 62 0.61 -11.85 -9.31
C ASP A 62 0.28 -10.46 -9.88
N ALA A 63 -0.21 -9.56 -9.02
CA ALA A 63 -0.57 -8.19 -9.37
C ALA A 63 -0.32 -7.23 -8.21
N LEU A 64 0.01 -5.98 -8.55
CA LEU A 64 0.30 -4.92 -7.58
C LEU A 64 -0.61 -3.71 -7.79
N VAL A 65 -1.04 -3.12 -6.68
CA VAL A 65 -1.75 -1.84 -6.62
C VAL A 65 -0.93 -0.88 -5.77
N PHE A 66 -0.61 0.30 -6.31
CA PHE A 66 0.06 1.36 -5.57
C PHE A 66 -0.91 2.47 -5.17
N GLY A 67 -0.81 2.94 -3.92
CA GLY A 67 -1.58 4.08 -3.40
C GLY A 67 -0.71 5.07 -2.63
N SER A 68 -1.09 6.35 -2.64
CA SER A 68 -0.49 7.41 -1.81
C SER A 68 -1.53 8.37 -1.25
#